data_AF-V4HHK5-F1
#
_entry.id   AF-V4HHK5-F1
#
_cell.length_a   1.000
_cell.length_b   1.000
_cell.length_c   1.000
_cell.angle_alpha   90.00
_cell.angle_beta   90.00
_cell.angle_gamma   90.00
#
_symmetry.space_group_name_H-M   'P 1'
#
loop_
_entity.id
_entity.type
_entity.pdbx_description
1 polymer ?
#
loop_
_entity_poly.entity_id
_entity_poly.type
_entity_poly.pdbx_seq_one_letter_code
_entity_poly.pdbx_strand_id
1 'polypeptide(L)'
;MLDAQQVKNEVLDNIIQEVATILSEKSQPITQLESATAFSELSLTSLDLAELISNLEARYEVDPFEELVAITSVVTIDDLAAAYTLGLSGQSEETHDALSEELKAIKNQTR
;
A
#
# COMPACT_ATOMS: atom_id res chain seq x y z
N MET A 1 -21.83 -1.79 0.76
CA MET A 1 -20.72 -0.85 0.99
C MET A 1 -19.65 -1.68 1.64
N LEU A 2 -18.46 -1.81 1.04
CA LEU A 2 -17.35 -2.47 1.73
C LEU A 2 -16.96 -1.56 2.90
N ASP A 3 -17.05 -2.07 4.11
CA ASP A 3 -16.61 -1.36 5.30
C ASP A 3 -15.10 -1.12 5.19
N ALA A 4 -14.62 0.10 5.45
CA ALA A 4 -13.18 0.43 5.42
C ALA A 4 -12.36 -0.47 6.36
N GLN A 5 -12.99 -1.00 7.40
CA GLN A 5 -12.41 -2.01 8.29
C GLN A 5 -12.19 -3.36 7.60
N GLN A 6 -13.07 -3.76 6.69
CA GLN A 6 -12.91 -5.01 5.94
C GLN A 6 -11.76 -4.90 4.94
N VAL A 7 -11.66 -3.78 4.22
CA VAL A 7 -10.54 -3.51 3.32
C VAL A 7 -9.22 -3.49 4.08
N LYS A 8 -9.17 -2.84 5.25
CA LYS A 8 -7.97 -2.83 6.09
C LYS A 8 -7.55 -4.25 6.49
N ASN A 9 -8.49 -5.09 6.93
CA ASN A 9 -8.19 -6.47 7.30
C ASN A 9 -7.69 -7.30 6.11
N GLU A 10 -8.29 -7.14 4.93
CA GLU A 10 -7.84 -7.83 3.71
C GLU A 10 -6.41 -7.39 3.31
N VAL A 11 -6.11 -6.09 3.36
CA VAL A 11 -4.76 -5.57 3.08
C VAL A 11 -3.76 -6.13 4.10
N LEU A 12 -4.13 -6.14 5.38
CA LEU A 12 -3.30 -6.63 6.47
C LEU A 12 -2.99 -8.12 6.35
N ASP A 13 -4.00 -8.96 6.08
CA ASP A 13 -3.82 -10.40 5.82
C ASP A 13 -2.86 -10.63 4.64
N ASN A 14 -3.01 -9.86 3.57
CA ASN A 14 -2.12 -9.94 2.41
C ASN A 14 -0.68 -9.55 2.75
N ILE A 15 -0.47 -8.49 3.52
CA ILE A 15 0.87 -8.06 3.96
C ILE A 15 1.51 -9.15 4.83
N ILE A 16 0.77 -9.71 5.79
CA ILE A 16 1.27 -10.78 6.67
C ILE A 16 1.66 -12.00 5.84
N GLN A 17 0.84 -12.38 4.87
CA GLN A 17 1.10 -13.51 3.98
C GLN A 17 2.38 -13.30 3.14
N GLU A 18 2.57 -12.10 2.60
CA GLU A 18 3.74 -11.74 1.79
C GLU A 18 5.01 -11.71 2.64
N VAL A 19 4.95 -11.12 3.84
CA VAL A 19 6.05 -11.15 4.82
C VAL A 19 6.41 -12.58 5.21
N ALA A 20 5.41 -13.42 5.50
CA ALA A 20 5.63 -14.83 5.82
C ALA A 20 6.28 -15.59 4.66
N THR A 21 5.96 -15.23 3.42
CA THR A 21 6.56 -15.81 2.20
C THR A 21 8.04 -15.44 2.13
N ILE A 22 8.38 -14.15 2.23
CA ILE A 22 9.77 -13.67 2.23
C ILE A 22 10.59 -14.32 3.35
N LEU A 23 10.04 -14.40 4.56
CA LEU A 23 10.72 -15.06 5.70
C LEU A 23 10.91 -16.57 5.47
N SER A 24 9.94 -17.23 4.85
CA SER A 24 10.02 -18.66 4.51
C SER A 24 11.10 -18.93 3.47
N GLU A 25 11.21 -18.10 2.44
CA GLU A 25 12.25 -18.21 1.41
C GLU A 25 13.65 -18.07 2.01
N LYS A 26 13.79 -17.20 3.02
CA LYS A 26 15.03 -16.98 3.76
C LYS A 26 15.31 -18.03 4.84
N SER A 27 14.44 -19.04 4.97
CA SER A 27 14.51 -20.07 6.02
C SER A 27 14.60 -19.49 7.44
N GLN A 28 13.99 -18.32 7.67
CA GLN A 28 13.94 -17.71 8.98
C GLN A 28 12.76 -18.26 9.78
N PRO A 29 12.89 -18.44 11.10
CA PRO A 29 11.79 -18.89 11.93
C PRO A 29 10.68 -17.84 11.91
N ILE A 30 9.51 -18.22 11.43
CA ILE A 30 8.29 -17.41 11.50
C ILE A 30 7.89 -17.35 12.97
N THR A 31 8.37 -16.33 13.66
CA THR A 31 7.92 -16.00 15.02
C THR A 31 6.59 -15.26 14.85
N GLN A 32 5.64 -15.43 15.78
CA GLN A 32 4.27 -14.92 15.66
C GLN A 32 4.21 -13.51 15.05
N LEU A 33 3.73 -13.44 13.81
CA LEU A 33 3.49 -12.20 13.08
C LEU A 33 2.16 -11.63 13.57
N GLU A 34 2.22 -10.58 14.36
CA GLU A 34 1.05 -9.79 14.74
C GLU A 34 1.04 -8.47 13.97
N SER A 35 -0.13 -7.86 13.82
CA SER A 35 -0.25 -6.56 13.15
C SER A 35 0.54 -5.45 13.84
N ALA A 36 0.67 -5.53 15.16
CA ALA A 36 1.48 -4.61 15.97
C ALA A 36 2.98 -4.92 15.93
N THR A 37 3.41 -6.01 15.29
CA THR A 37 4.82 -6.37 15.19
C THR A 37 5.57 -5.35 14.34
N ALA A 38 6.71 -4.89 14.86
CA ALA A 38 7.56 -3.96 14.15
C ALA A 38 8.41 -4.67 13.09
N PHE A 39 8.61 -4.05 11.93
CA PHE A 39 9.47 -4.59 10.88
C PHE A 39 10.92 -4.80 11.36
N SER A 40 11.38 -3.98 12.30
CA SER A 40 12.68 -4.15 12.95
C SER A 40 12.80 -5.44 13.77
N GLU A 41 11.70 -5.97 14.29
CA GLU A 41 11.69 -7.23 15.06
C GLU A 41 11.68 -8.46 14.15
N LEU A 42 11.12 -8.32 12.94
CA LEU A 42 11.02 -9.40 11.95
C LEU A 42 12.37 -9.74 11.29
N SER A 43 13.47 -9.10 11.71
CA SER A 43 14.79 -9.27 11.12
C SER A 43 14.80 -9.04 9.59
N LEU A 44 13.88 -8.21 9.10
CA LEU A 44 13.79 -7.82 7.70
C LEU A 44 14.84 -6.75 7.41
N THR A 45 15.53 -6.91 6.29
CA THR A 45 16.45 -5.90 5.78
C THR A 45 15.69 -4.84 4.99
N SER A 46 16.32 -3.69 4.76
CA SER A 46 15.74 -2.64 3.90
C SER A 46 15.43 -3.13 2.48
N LEU A 47 16.17 -4.13 2.00
CA LEU A 47 15.90 -4.77 0.70
C LEU A 47 14.61 -5.58 0.73
N ASP A 48 14.40 -6.38 1.78
CA ASP A 48 13.19 -7.19 1.92
C ASP A 48 11.95 -6.30 2.07
N LEU A 49 12.08 -5.18 2.79
CA LEU A 49 11.02 -4.21 2.95
C LEU A 49 10.71 -3.48 1.62
N ALA A 50 11.74 -3.15 0.83
CA ALA A 50 11.54 -2.58 -0.50
C ALA A 50 10.87 -3.58 -1.45
N GLU A 51 11.26 -4.85 -1.41
CA GLU A 51 10.65 -5.92 -2.21
C GLU A 51 9.18 -6.15 -1.83
N LEU A 52 8.88 -6.19 -0.53
CA LEU A 52 7.51 -6.25 -0.01
C LEU A 52 6.65 -5.09 -0.54
N ILE A 53 7.16 -3.86 -0.46
CA ILE A 53 6.46 -2.67 -0.95
C ILE A 53 6.24 -2.77 -2.46
N SER A 54 7.26 -3.12 -3.24
CA SER A 54 7.12 -3.28 -4.70
C SER A 54 6.10 -4.37 -5.08
N ASN A 55 6.04 -5.48 -4.34
CA ASN A 55 5.04 -6.52 -4.59
C ASN A 55 3.62 -6.05 -4.27
N LEU A 56 3.45 -5.27 -3.20
CA LEU A 56 2.16 -4.68 -2.82
C LEU A 56 1.73 -3.59 -3.82
N GLU A 57 2.65 -2.73 -4.24
CA GLU A 57 2.43 -1.72 -5.28
C GLU A 57 1.99 -2.38 -6.60
N ALA A 58 2.69 -3.43 -7.04
CA ALA A 58 2.30 -4.17 -8.24
C ALA A 58 0.93 -4.86 -8.12
N ARG A 59 0.51 -5.22 -6.90
CA ARG A 59 -0.79 -5.86 -6.64
C ARG A 59 -1.94 -4.86 -6.58
N TYR A 60 -1.73 -3.71 -5.95
CA TYR A 60 -2.77 -2.72 -5.68
C TYR A 60 -2.73 -1.52 -6.62
N GLU A 61 -1.69 -1.42 -7.47
CA GLU A 61 -1.42 -0.29 -8.37
C GLU A 61 -1.44 1.06 -7.62
N VAL A 62 -0.98 1.04 -6.36
CA VAL A 62 -0.98 2.16 -5.42
C VAL A 62 0.35 2.17 -4.68
N ASP A 63 1.02 3.33 -4.69
CA ASP A 63 2.13 3.62 -3.78
C ASP A 63 1.71 4.69 -2.76
N PRO A 64 1.47 4.32 -1.49
CA PRO A 64 1.14 5.30 -0.46
C PRO A 64 2.36 6.13 -0.02
N PHE A 65 3.57 5.81 -0.47
CA PHE A 65 4.81 6.46 -0.06
C PHE A 65 5.23 7.66 -0.93
N GLU A 66 4.71 7.78 -2.16
CA GLU A 66 5.02 8.91 -3.04
C GLU A 66 4.50 10.24 -2.46
N GLU A 67 3.25 10.28 -1.98
CA GLU A 67 2.61 11.53 -1.57
C GLU A 67 1.96 11.50 -0.17
N LEU A 68 1.60 10.32 0.36
CA LEU A 68 0.70 10.23 1.52
C LEU A 68 1.43 9.94 2.84
N VAL A 69 2.46 9.10 2.84
CA VAL A 69 3.14 8.63 4.06
C VAL A 69 4.65 8.54 3.85
N ALA A 70 5.45 9.12 4.73
CA ALA A 70 6.90 8.92 4.67
C ALA A 70 7.26 7.47 5.04
N ILE A 71 8.12 6.80 4.26
CA ILE A 71 8.56 5.42 4.55
C ILE A 71 9.19 5.27 5.94
N THR A 72 9.78 6.35 6.47
CA THR A 72 10.35 6.40 7.84
C THR A 72 9.30 6.35 8.95
N SER A 73 8.03 6.62 8.64
CA SER A 73 6.92 6.58 9.59
C SER A 73 6.28 5.19 9.69
N VAL A 74 6.62 4.26 8.78
CA VAL A 74 6.13 2.89 8.83
C VAL A 74 7.06 2.04 9.69
N VAL A 75 6.59 1.74 10.90
CA VAL A 75 7.35 0.97 11.89
C VAL A 75 6.75 -0.44 12.02
N THR A 76 5.43 -0.57 11.92
CA THR A 76 4.69 -1.81 12.13
C THR A 76 3.89 -2.25 10.90
N ILE A 77 3.47 -3.52 10.88
CA ILE A 77 2.61 -4.06 9.83
C ILE A 77 1.29 -3.29 9.74
N ASP A 78 0.71 -2.88 10.88
CA ASP A 78 -0.52 -2.08 10.90
C ASP A 78 -0.32 -0.70 10.27
N ASP A 79 0.85 -0.05 10.47
CA ASP A 79 1.17 1.22 9.82
C ASP A 79 1.20 1.08 8.29
N LEU A 80 1.82 0.01 7.80
CA LEU A 80 1.87 -0.29 6.36
C LEU A 80 0.46 -0.55 5.81
N ALA A 81 -0.34 -1.37 6.50
CA ALA A 81 -1.71 -1.67 6.10
C ALA A 81 -2.59 -0.41 6.08
N ALA A 82 -2.41 0.48 7.06
CA ALA A 82 -3.12 1.75 7.12
C ALA A 82 -2.74 2.67 5.96
N ALA A 83 -1.46 2.74 5.60
CA ALA A 83 -0.98 3.52 4.46
C ALA A 83 -1.60 3.05 3.14
N TYR A 84 -1.58 1.73 2.86
CA TYR A 84 -2.21 1.17 1.66
C TYR A 84 -3.73 1.33 1.67
N THR A 85 -4.38 1.16 2.82
CA THR A 85 -5.84 1.40 2.94
C THR A 85 -6.17 2.85 2.62
N LEU A 86 -5.36 3.80 3.10
CA LEU A 86 -5.54 5.22 2.81
C LEU A 86 -5.33 5.51 1.31
N GLY A 87 -4.30 4.96 0.68
CA GLY A 87 -4.08 5.09 -0.77
C GLY A 87 -5.24 4.53 -1.60
N LEU A 88 -5.74 3.35 -1.25
CA LEU A 88 -6.92 2.74 -1.88
C LEU A 88 -8.20 3.55 -1.66
N SER A 89 -8.32 4.22 -0.50
CA SER A 89 -9.45 5.10 -0.19
C SER A 89 -9.38 6.42 -0.96
N GLY A 90 -8.17 7.00 -1.09
CA GLY A 90 -7.90 8.27 -1.77
C GLY A 90 -7.97 8.19 -3.30
N GLN A 91 -7.69 7.02 -3.90
CA GLN A 91 -7.94 6.75 -5.32
C GLN A 91 -9.42 6.90 -5.75
N SER A 92 -10.35 7.01 -4.78
CA SER A 92 -11.76 7.21 -5.09
C SER A 92 -12.13 8.65 -5.52
N GLU A 93 -11.22 9.64 -5.42
CA GLU A 93 -11.58 11.04 -5.67
C GLU A 93 -10.81 11.80 -6.78
N GLU A 94 -9.70 11.35 -7.37
CA GLU A 94 -8.91 12.26 -8.26
C GLU A 94 -8.52 11.85 -9.69
N THR A 95 -8.75 10.62 -10.19
CA THR A 95 -8.20 10.26 -11.53
C THR A 95 -9.17 10.38 -12.73
N HIS A 96 -10.35 11.00 -12.61
CA HIS A 96 -11.24 11.13 -13.78
C HIS A 96 -11.87 12.50 -14.07
N ASP A 97 -11.44 13.57 -13.39
CA ASP A 97 -11.95 14.93 -13.68
C ASP A 97 -10.96 15.80 -14.47
N ALA A 98 -9.64 15.62 -14.30
CA ALA A 98 -8.63 16.49 -14.90
C ALA A 98 -8.53 16.40 -16.45
N LEU A 99 -8.83 15.24 -17.05
CA LEU A 99 -8.79 15.09 -18.52
C LEU A 99 -10.06 15.60 -19.23
N SER A 100 -11.12 15.92 -18.47
CA SER A 100 -12.41 16.34 -19.02
C SER A 100 -12.49 17.84 -19.32
N GLU A 101 -11.71 18.65 -18.61
CA GLU A 101 -11.69 20.11 -18.80
C GLU A 101 -10.86 20.54 -20.03
N GLU A 102 -9.74 19.87 -20.32
CA GLU A 102 -8.90 20.20 -21.49
C GLU A 102 -9.61 19.94 -22.83
N LEU A 103 -10.43 18.89 -22.94
CA LEU A 103 -11.17 18.59 -24.17
C LEU A 103 -12.33 19.57 -24.43
N LYS A 104 -12.87 20.21 -23.39
CA LYS A 104 -13.92 21.24 -23.53
C LYS A 104 -13.37 22.57 -24.02
N ALA A 105 -12.14 22.93 -23.64
CA ALA A 105 -11.52 24.19 -24.05
C ALA A 105 -11.26 24.26 -25.57
N ILE A 106 -10.89 23.15 -26.19
CA ILE A 106 -10.54 23.10 -27.63
C ILE A 106 -11.80 23.16 -28.53
N LYS A 107 -12.94 22.64 -28.07
CA LYS A 107 -14.18 22.59 -28.87
C LYS A 107 -14.87 23.95 -29.03
N ASN A 108 -14.55 24.94 -28.19
CA ASN A 108 -15.23 26.24 -28.18
C ASN A 108 -14.53 27.34 -29.02
N GLN A 109 -13.41 27.02 -29.68
CA GLN A 109 -12.68 27.95 -30.56
C GLN A 109 -13.03 27.82 -32.06
N THR A 110 -13.98 26.94 -32.44
CA THR A 110 -14.40 26.78 -33.84
C THR A 110 -15.83 27.25 -34.08
N ARG A 111 -16.15 28.50 -33.72
CA ARG A 111 -17.34 29.17 -34.24
C ARG A 111 -17.17 30.67 -34.41
#